data_AF-A0A947XCJ9-F1
#
_entry.id   AF-A0A947XCJ9-F1
#
_cell.length_a   1.000
_cell.length_b   1.000
_cell.length_c   1.000
_cell.angle_alpha   90.00
_cell.angle_beta   90.00
_cell.angle_gamma   90.00
#
_symmetry.space_group_name_H-M   'P 1'
#
loop_
_entity.id
_entity.type
_entity.pdbx_description
1 polymer ?
#
loop_
_entity_poly.entity_id
_entity_poly.type
_entity_poly.pdbx_seq_one_letter_code
_entity_poly.pdbx_strand_id
1 'polypeptide(L)'
;MSDFIDDLCKRVELAARNNTQLRPLGGGTKNFYGGPLQGEEIDMRQWAGIVEYESTELVITVKPGTPLAEVEAALAAQKQELAFEPPRLGATGTIGGAIVSGLAGPARLSRGGVKDYVLGCTLLDGKGQLLNFGGVVMKNVAGYDVSRVIPGSMGTLGIATELSIKVMPLAPAEATLQFDMDVNQAIAQSNNWLSKPLPISATFFENGKLTVRLRGASAAVQAALKNMGGQEMQAQHAQAFWTSVRDQQHEFFKAEGDLWRLAVPPTTVDLAMHGQSVHEWGSGLRWFRADTGVTAEQIRATAKRVGGHATLYHAANEAARVQAFQQPDAVMLKLQRRLKEQFDPAGVFSINRLSPIL
;
A
#
# COMPACT_ATOMS: atom_id res chain seq x y z
N MET A 1 18.69 16.98 -19.19
CA MET A 1 17.49 17.00 -18.33
C MET A 1 16.34 17.36 -19.25
N SER A 2 15.24 16.62 -19.27
CA SER A 2 14.13 16.90 -20.20
C SER A 2 13.40 18.19 -19.83
N ASP A 3 12.83 18.90 -20.80
CA ASP A 3 12.04 20.13 -20.60
C ASP A 3 11.01 20.02 -19.45
N PHE A 4 10.37 18.86 -19.26
CA PHE A 4 9.42 18.61 -18.17
C PHE A 4 10.03 18.77 -16.77
N ILE A 5 11.23 18.22 -16.55
CA ILE A 5 11.88 18.25 -15.23
C ILE A 5 12.37 19.66 -14.91
N ASP A 6 12.89 20.37 -15.91
CA ASP A 6 13.34 21.75 -15.74
C ASP A 6 12.16 22.68 -15.43
N ASP A 7 11.00 22.48 -16.08
CA ASP A 7 9.75 23.18 -15.74
C ASP A 7 9.27 22.85 -14.32
N LEU A 8 9.32 21.56 -13.95
CA LEU A 8 8.90 21.11 -12.62
C LEU A 8 9.77 21.72 -11.51
N CYS A 9 11.09 21.77 -11.68
CA CYS A 9 12.01 22.43 -10.75
C CYS A 9 11.66 23.91 -10.58
N LYS A 10 11.47 24.64 -11.69
CA LYS A 10 11.07 26.06 -11.67
C LYS A 10 9.73 26.27 -10.96
N ARG A 11 8.75 25.38 -11.19
CA ARG A 11 7.44 25.45 -10.54
C ARG A 11 7.54 25.27 -9.04
N VAL A 12 8.38 24.34 -8.57
CA VAL A 12 8.64 24.15 -7.13
C VAL A 12 9.35 25.37 -6.53
N GLU A 13 10.38 25.89 -7.19
CA GLU A 13 11.07 27.11 -6.72
C GLU A 13 10.14 28.31 -6.62
N LEU A 14 9.25 28.49 -7.62
CA LEU A 14 8.26 29.56 -7.61
C LEU A 14 7.24 29.38 -6.49
N ALA A 15 6.76 28.16 -6.28
CA ALA A 15 5.83 27.85 -5.19
C ALA A 15 6.47 28.09 -3.81
N ALA A 16 7.74 27.74 -3.63
CA ALA A 16 8.48 28.03 -2.41
C ALA A 16 8.60 29.54 -2.14
N ARG A 17 8.82 30.36 -3.19
CA ARG A 17 8.88 31.83 -3.07
C ARG A 17 7.52 32.46 -2.79
N ASN A 18 6.46 31.89 -3.35
CA ASN A 18 5.10 32.43 -3.26
C ASN A 18 4.27 31.84 -2.12
N ASN A 19 4.84 30.92 -1.33
CA ASN A 19 4.13 30.18 -0.28
C ASN A 19 2.90 29.43 -0.82
N THR A 20 3.04 28.84 -2.01
CA THR A 20 2.00 28.04 -2.68
C THR A 20 2.26 26.56 -2.44
N GLN A 21 1.20 25.81 -2.18
CA GLN A 21 1.30 24.36 -2.01
C GLN A 21 1.05 23.65 -3.34
N LEU A 22 1.87 22.63 -3.62
CA LEU A 22 1.78 21.79 -4.80
C LEU A 22 1.44 20.35 -4.42
N ARG A 23 0.54 19.74 -5.17
CA ARG A 23 0.08 18.36 -4.99
C ARG A 23 0.41 17.53 -6.23
N PRO A 24 1.42 16.64 -6.16
CA PRO A 24 1.66 15.67 -7.22
C PRO A 24 0.46 14.75 -7.41
N LEU A 25 0.03 14.61 -8.67
CA LEU A 25 -1.11 13.80 -9.05
C LEU A 25 -0.71 12.84 -10.18
N GLY A 26 -0.90 11.54 -9.95
CA GLY A 26 -0.86 10.53 -11.00
C GLY A 26 -2.26 10.31 -11.58
N GLY A 27 -2.81 9.11 -11.40
CA GLY A 27 -4.12 8.71 -11.92
C GLY A 27 -5.35 9.19 -11.14
N GLY A 28 -5.19 9.82 -9.97
CA GLY A 28 -6.29 10.24 -9.10
C GLY A 28 -7.10 9.11 -8.41
N THR A 29 -6.83 7.84 -8.73
CA THR A 29 -7.56 6.65 -8.24
C THR A 29 -7.57 6.46 -6.72
N LYS A 30 -6.72 7.20 -5.99
CA LYS A 30 -6.52 7.11 -4.54
C LYS A 30 -6.78 8.46 -3.84
N ASN A 31 -7.53 9.34 -4.50
CA ASN A 31 -7.88 10.66 -3.97
C ASN A 31 -8.75 10.60 -2.72
N PHE A 32 -9.47 9.50 -2.49
CA PHE A 32 -10.28 9.27 -1.29
C PHE A 32 -9.45 8.98 -0.03
N TYR A 33 -8.20 8.51 -0.19
CA TYR A 33 -7.39 8.00 0.92
C TYR A 33 -6.56 9.12 1.58
N GLY A 34 -6.53 9.12 2.91
CA GLY A 34 -5.82 10.11 3.71
C GLY A 34 -6.54 11.45 3.82
N GLY A 35 -5.82 12.49 4.24
CA GLY A 35 -6.36 13.84 4.47
C GLY A 35 -6.99 14.49 3.23
N PRO A 36 -7.77 15.57 3.40
CA PRO A 36 -8.40 16.29 2.30
C PRO A 36 -7.41 16.72 1.22
N LEU A 37 -7.87 16.88 -0.01
CA LEU A 37 -7.04 17.30 -1.12
C LEU A 37 -6.76 18.82 -1.02
N GLN A 38 -5.49 19.20 -0.93
CA GLN A 38 -5.03 20.58 -0.82
C GLN A 38 -3.88 20.83 -1.80
N GLY A 39 -3.65 22.11 -2.13
CA GLY A 39 -2.60 22.53 -3.06
C GLY A 39 -2.97 22.39 -4.54
N GLU A 40 -2.22 23.10 -5.38
CA GLU A 40 -2.36 23.07 -6.83
C GLU A 40 -1.86 21.75 -7.41
N GLU A 41 -2.61 21.18 -8.35
CA GLU A 41 -2.25 19.89 -8.93
C GLU A 41 -1.05 20.00 -9.89
N ILE A 42 -0.14 19.03 -9.79
CA ILE A 42 0.90 18.76 -10.78
C ILE A 42 0.58 17.42 -11.42
N ASP A 43 0.21 17.43 -12.69
CA ASP A 43 -0.03 16.20 -13.45
C ASP A 43 1.30 15.50 -13.78
N MET A 44 1.57 14.40 -13.10
CA MET A 44 2.77 13.60 -13.29
C MET A 44 2.64 12.57 -14.42
N ARG A 45 1.44 12.39 -15.02
CA ARG A 45 1.22 11.39 -16.07
C ARG A 45 2.00 11.67 -17.35
N GLN A 46 2.35 12.94 -17.59
CA GLN A 46 3.21 13.33 -18.71
C GLN A 46 4.65 12.81 -18.55
N TRP A 47 5.07 12.55 -17.30
CA TRP A 47 6.35 11.94 -16.99
C TRP A 47 6.21 10.43 -16.83
N ALA A 48 6.00 9.76 -17.96
CA ALA A 48 5.76 8.32 -18.06
C ALA A 48 6.80 7.61 -18.94
N GLY A 49 6.94 6.31 -18.71
CA GLY A 49 7.83 5.41 -19.42
C GLY A 49 8.73 4.60 -18.48
N ILE A 50 9.09 3.40 -18.94
CA ILE A 50 10.14 2.58 -18.34
C ILE A 50 11.48 3.19 -18.73
N VAL A 51 12.31 3.51 -17.73
CA VAL A 51 13.66 4.07 -17.93
C VAL A 51 14.64 2.94 -18.25
N GLU A 52 14.58 1.87 -17.45
CA GLU A 52 15.48 0.71 -17.55
C GLU A 52 14.75 -0.51 -17.00
N TYR A 53 14.98 -1.68 -17.60
CA TYR A 53 14.43 -2.93 -17.10
C TYR A 53 15.44 -4.07 -17.26
N GLU A 54 16.11 -4.40 -16.16
CA GLU A 54 17.05 -5.50 -16.06
C GLU A 54 16.33 -6.74 -15.51
N SER A 55 15.65 -7.47 -16.41
CA SER A 55 14.78 -8.58 -16.02
C SER A 55 15.54 -9.75 -15.38
N THR A 56 16.82 -9.96 -15.72
CA THR A 56 17.68 -10.97 -15.08
C THR A 56 18.05 -10.58 -13.66
N GLU A 57 18.20 -9.28 -13.39
CA GLU A 57 18.51 -8.74 -12.06
C GLU A 57 17.26 -8.48 -11.21
N LEU A 58 16.06 -8.71 -11.77
CA LEU A 58 14.77 -8.47 -11.13
C LEU A 58 14.59 -7.01 -10.68
N VAL A 59 15.06 -6.05 -11.50
CA VAL A 59 14.92 -4.62 -11.21
C VAL A 59 14.32 -3.90 -12.41
N ILE A 60 13.32 -3.06 -12.13
CA ILE A 60 12.76 -2.13 -13.10
C ILE A 60 12.83 -0.69 -12.56
N THR A 61 13.35 0.22 -13.38
CA THR A 61 13.33 1.67 -13.09
C THR A 61 12.31 2.34 -14.00
N VAL A 62 11.38 3.06 -13.39
CA VAL A 62 10.23 3.65 -14.10
C VAL A 62 10.02 5.10 -13.70
N LYS A 63 9.46 5.89 -14.62
CA LYS A 63 8.94 7.21 -14.29
C LYS A 63 7.59 7.05 -13.58
N PRO A 64 7.31 7.78 -12.48
CA PRO A 64 6.12 7.57 -11.65
C PRO A 64 4.78 7.89 -12.34
N GLY A 65 4.78 8.61 -13.46
CA GLY A 65 3.59 8.82 -14.29
C GLY A 65 3.16 7.60 -15.10
N THR A 66 4.01 6.57 -15.21
CA THR A 66 3.72 5.36 -16.02
C THR A 66 2.46 4.66 -15.52
N PRO A 67 1.50 4.33 -16.40
CA PRO A 67 0.33 3.53 -16.04
C PRO A 67 0.72 2.22 -15.34
N LEU A 68 0.06 1.89 -14.25
CA LEU A 68 0.36 0.66 -13.51
C LEU A 68 0.14 -0.58 -14.39
N ALA A 69 -0.89 -0.55 -15.24
CA ALA A 69 -1.19 -1.64 -16.18
C ALA A 69 -0.08 -1.85 -17.21
N GLU A 70 0.62 -0.79 -17.64
CA GLU A 70 1.76 -0.89 -18.57
C GLU A 70 2.93 -1.60 -17.89
N VAL A 71 3.25 -1.23 -16.65
CA VAL A 71 4.29 -1.89 -15.85
C VAL A 71 3.93 -3.36 -15.64
N GLU A 72 2.71 -3.67 -15.20
CA GLU A 72 2.25 -5.05 -15.01
C GLU A 72 2.35 -5.88 -16.31
N ALA A 73 2.01 -5.31 -17.46
CA ALA A 73 2.13 -5.97 -18.76
C ALA A 73 3.59 -6.25 -19.14
N ALA A 74 4.51 -5.29 -18.93
CA ALA A 74 5.93 -5.46 -19.18
C ALA A 74 6.54 -6.56 -18.29
N LEU A 75 6.12 -6.64 -17.03
CA LEU A 75 6.55 -7.71 -16.11
C LEU A 75 5.98 -9.07 -16.51
N ALA A 76 4.69 -9.13 -16.86
CA ALA A 76 4.03 -10.36 -17.28
C ALA A 76 4.70 -10.98 -18.51
N ALA A 77 5.15 -10.16 -19.47
CA ALA A 77 5.90 -10.61 -20.64
C ALA A 77 7.20 -11.35 -20.29
N GLN A 78 7.80 -11.04 -19.13
CA GLN A 78 9.00 -11.69 -18.59
C GLN A 78 8.67 -12.75 -17.52
N LYS A 79 7.40 -13.11 -17.33
CA LYS A 79 6.91 -13.97 -16.25
C LYS A 79 7.29 -13.44 -14.86
N GLN A 80 7.18 -12.13 -14.67
CA GLN A 80 7.46 -11.43 -13.43
C GLN A 80 6.24 -10.62 -12.95
N GLU A 81 6.32 -10.11 -11.73
CA GLU A 81 5.25 -9.33 -11.10
C GLU A 81 5.76 -8.41 -9.98
N LEU A 82 4.88 -7.50 -9.55
CA LEU A 82 5.05 -6.72 -8.32
C LEU A 82 4.60 -7.56 -7.13
N ALA A 83 5.54 -7.91 -6.24
CA ALA A 83 5.29 -8.85 -5.15
C ALA A 83 4.28 -8.37 -4.10
N PHE A 84 4.17 -7.06 -3.90
CA PHE A 84 3.25 -6.44 -2.95
C PHE A 84 1.82 -6.29 -3.49
N GLU A 85 1.55 -6.72 -4.73
CA GLU A 85 0.22 -6.76 -5.37
C GLU A 85 -0.58 -5.44 -5.17
N PRO A 86 -0.12 -4.31 -5.73
CA PRO A 86 -0.75 -3.01 -5.47
C PRO A 86 -2.24 -3.00 -5.84
N PRO A 87 -3.13 -2.50 -4.96
CA PRO A 87 -4.52 -2.21 -5.33
C PRO A 87 -4.58 -1.23 -6.50
N ARG A 88 -5.24 -1.64 -7.59
CA ARG A 88 -5.36 -0.80 -8.80
C ARG A 88 -6.29 0.39 -8.54
N LEU A 89 -7.44 0.14 -7.91
CA LEU A 89 -8.43 1.13 -7.47
C LEU A 89 -8.96 2.05 -8.60
N GLY A 90 -8.93 1.56 -9.84
CA GLY A 90 -9.31 2.29 -11.04
C GLY A 90 -8.35 2.02 -12.21
N ALA A 91 -8.80 2.30 -13.43
CA ALA A 91 -8.04 2.00 -14.65
C ALA A 91 -6.90 2.99 -14.91
N THR A 92 -6.97 4.21 -14.37
CA THR A 92 -6.02 5.30 -14.63
C THR A 92 -4.83 5.32 -13.67
N GLY A 93 -4.73 4.37 -12.73
CA GLY A 93 -3.69 4.35 -11.70
C GLY A 93 -2.28 4.30 -12.29
N THR A 94 -1.34 5.04 -11.69
CA THR A 94 0.07 5.04 -12.09
C THR A 94 0.94 4.28 -11.08
N ILE A 95 2.11 3.83 -11.51
CA ILE A 95 3.08 3.17 -10.62
C ILE A 95 3.53 4.09 -9.48
N GLY A 96 3.73 5.39 -9.75
CA GLY A 96 4.03 6.36 -8.71
C GLY A 96 2.94 6.44 -7.65
N GLY A 97 1.67 6.50 -8.06
CA GLY A 97 0.52 6.48 -7.16
C GLY A 97 0.38 5.17 -6.37
N ALA A 98 0.74 4.03 -6.98
CA ALA A 98 0.79 2.75 -6.29
C ALA A 98 1.86 2.73 -5.20
N ILE A 99 3.05 3.26 -5.49
CA ILE A 99 4.17 3.31 -4.54
C ILE A 99 3.89 4.30 -3.40
N VAL A 100 3.60 5.58 -3.70
CA VAL A 100 3.49 6.62 -2.65
C VAL A 100 2.26 6.45 -1.76
N SER A 101 1.25 5.70 -2.18
CA SER A 101 0.12 5.35 -1.30
C SER A 101 0.49 4.34 -0.22
N GLY A 102 1.56 3.56 -0.44
CA GLY A 102 2.03 2.52 0.49
C GLY A 102 1.05 1.37 0.68
N LEU A 103 0.00 1.29 -0.15
CA LEU A 103 -1.01 0.24 -0.09
C LEU A 103 -0.47 -1.03 -0.76
N ALA A 104 -0.67 -2.17 -0.10
CA ALA A 104 -0.29 -3.48 -0.59
C ALA A 104 -1.50 -4.41 -0.55
N GLY A 105 -1.51 -5.40 -1.44
CA GLY A 105 -2.58 -6.36 -1.58
C GLY A 105 -2.48 -7.56 -0.64
N PRO A 106 -3.25 -8.62 -0.92
CA PRO A 106 -3.39 -9.79 -0.06
C PRO A 106 -2.06 -10.51 0.24
N ALA A 107 -1.10 -10.47 -0.70
CA ALA A 107 0.20 -11.10 -0.53
C ALA A 107 1.16 -10.44 0.49
N ARG A 108 0.81 -9.25 1.02
CA ARG A 108 1.73 -8.47 1.87
C ARG A 108 2.29 -9.25 3.06
N LEU A 109 1.47 -10.09 3.69
CA LEU A 109 1.89 -10.83 4.88
C LEU A 109 3.09 -11.74 4.61
N SER A 110 3.04 -12.46 3.49
CA SER A 110 4.02 -13.49 3.13
C SER A 110 5.20 -12.91 2.34
N ARG A 111 4.98 -11.81 1.60
CA ARG A 111 5.96 -11.25 0.67
C ARG A 111 6.47 -9.86 1.06
N GLY A 112 5.96 -9.24 2.11
CA GLY A 112 6.34 -7.88 2.50
C GLY A 112 5.51 -6.80 1.80
N GLY A 113 5.67 -5.57 2.27
CA GLY A 113 4.97 -4.39 1.76
C GLY A 113 5.75 -3.62 0.72
N VAL A 114 5.14 -2.57 0.18
CA VAL A 114 5.71 -1.71 -0.88
C VAL A 114 7.15 -1.26 -0.57
N LYS A 115 7.41 -0.84 0.66
CA LYS A 115 8.73 -0.35 1.12
C LYS A 115 9.86 -1.37 1.03
N ASP A 116 9.53 -2.67 1.01
CA ASP A 116 10.52 -3.74 0.95
C ASP A 116 11.01 -3.97 -0.49
N TYR A 117 10.36 -3.34 -1.47
CA TYR A 117 10.63 -3.48 -2.90
C TYR A 117 11.11 -2.19 -3.58
N VAL A 118 11.09 -1.04 -2.92
CA VAL A 118 11.69 0.19 -3.48
C VAL A 118 13.19 0.18 -3.17
N LEU A 119 14.00 0.04 -4.21
CA LEU A 119 15.46 -0.04 -4.12
C LEU A 119 16.14 1.33 -4.19
N GLY A 120 15.47 2.29 -4.83
CA GLY A 120 15.97 3.64 -5.02
C GLY A 120 14.92 4.54 -5.64
N CYS A 121 15.17 5.84 -5.57
CA CYS A 121 14.34 6.86 -6.20
C CYS A 121 15.14 8.13 -6.47
N THR A 122 14.74 8.83 -7.51
CA THR A 122 15.09 10.24 -7.71
C THR A 122 13.91 11.08 -7.23
N LEU A 123 14.16 12.04 -6.34
CA LEU A 123 13.16 12.87 -5.69
C LEU A 123 13.46 14.34 -5.93
N LEU A 124 12.47 15.10 -6.38
CA LEU A 124 12.50 16.56 -6.36
C LEU A 124 12.00 17.06 -5.00
N ASP A 125 12.88 17.72 -4.26
CA ASP A 125 12.59 18.28 -2.93
C ASP A 125 11.87 19.63 -3.02
N GLY A 126 11.43 20.19 -1.89
CA GLY A 126 10.72 21.49 -1.81
C GLY A 126 11.60 22.71 -2.11
N LYS A 127 12.90 22.52 -2.39
CA LYS A 127 13.82 23.58 -2.86
C LYS A 127 14.00 23.54 -4.38
N GLY A 128 13.38 22.59 -5.07
CA GLY A 128 13.57 22.37 -6.50
C GLY A 128 14.85 21.60 -6.84
N GLN A 129 15.44 20.87 -5.87
CA GLN A 129 16.65 20.09 -6.08
C GLN A 129 16.32 18.61 -6.33
N LEU A 130 16.96 18.03 -7.34
CA LEU A 130 16.89 16.58 -7.58
C LEU A 130 17.88 15.85 -6.68
N LEU A 131 17.33 14.98 -5.85
CA LEU A 131 18.06 14.16 -4.89
C LEU A 131 17.96 12.69 -5.30
N ASN A 132 19.10 12.02 -5.42
CA ASN A 132 19.16 10.60 -5.74
C ASN A 132 19.33 9.79 -4.45
N PHE A 133 18.47 8.81 -4.25
CA PHE A 133 18.48 7.93 -3.09
C PHE A 133 18.46 6.46 -3.50
N GLY A 134 19.25 5.65 -2.80
CA GLY A 134 19.41 4.23 -3.15
C GLY A 134 20.14 4.04 -4.49
N GLY A 135 20.06 2.83 -5.03
CA GLY A 135 20.75 2.47 -6.27
C GLY A 135 20.82 0.95 -6.45
N VAL A 136 21.15 0.51 -7.66
CA VAL A 136 21.20 -0.91 -8.06
C VAL A 136 22.42 -1.65 -7.49
N VAL A 137 23.35 -0.94 -6.85
CA VAL A 137 24.62 -1.51 -6.38
C VAL A 137 24.53 -2.09 -4.97
N MET A 138 25.11 -3.28 -4.80
CA MET A 138 25.08 -4.14 -3.61
C MET A 138 25.61 -3.54 -2.29
N LYS A 139 26.11 -2.31 -2.28
CA LYS A 139 26.71 -1.66 -1.09
C LYS A 139 26.17 -0.24 -0.91
N ASN A 140 24.97 -0.13 -0.34
CA ASN A 140 24.44 1.13 0.18
C ASN A 140 24.82 1.24 1.67
N VAL A 141 26.08 1.58 1.97
CA VAL A 141 26.63 1.55 3.36
C VAL A 141 26.90 2.95 3.95
N ALA A 142 26.30 4.01 3.39
CA ALA A 142 26.38 5.34 3.99
C ALA A 142 25.03 6.08 3.87
N GLY A 143 24.49 6.52 5.02
CA GLY A 143 23.31 7.37 5.10
C GLY A 143 22.00 6.66 5.50
N TYR A 144 20.94 7.44 5.66
CA TYR A 144 19.59 6.94 5.90
C TYR A 144 18.97 6.44 4.59
N ASP A 145 18.26 5.31 4.64
CA ASP A 145 17.55 4.73 3.50
C ASP A 145 16.26 5.53 3.20
N VAL A 146 16.41 6.67 2.54
CA VAL A 146 15.30 7.57 2.17
C VAL A 146 14.33 6.91 1.18
N SER A 147 14.80 5.98 0.34
CA SER A 147 13.92 5.20 -0.55
C SER A 147 12.79 4.50 0.21
N ARG A 148 13.02 4.10 1.46
CA ARG A 148 12.00 3.46 2.30
C ARG A 148 10.95 4.41 2.88
N VAL A 149 11.18 5.74 2.87
CA VAL A 149 10.18 6.71 3.35
C VAL A 149 9.25 7.19 2.23
N ILE A 150 9.57 6.93 0.96
CA ILE A 150 8.72 7.30 -0.18
C ILE A 150 7.41 6.52 -0.18
N PRO A 151 7.39 5.19 0.04
CA PRO A 151 6.15 4.45 0.14
C PRO A 151 5.33 4.87 1.35
N GLY A 152 4.11 5.32 1.10
CA GLY A 152 3.23 5.88 2.13
C GLY A 152 3.40 7.38 2.37
N SER A 153 4.37 8.06 1.72
CA SER A 153 4.55 9.52 1.85
C SER A 153 3.40 10.33 1.25
N MET A 154 2.61 9.74 0.35
CA MET A 154 1.53 10.42 -0.38
C MET A 154 1.93 11.75 -1.04
N GLY A 155 3.21 11.90 -1.41
CA GLY A 155 3.76 13.09 -2.05
C GLY A 155 4.05 14.25 -1.09
N THR A 156 4.01 14.06 0.23
CA THR A 156 4.24 15.13 1.21
C THR A 156 5.72 15.40 1.51
N LEU A 157 6.64 14.63 0.91
CA LEU A 157 8.09 14.76 1.07
C LEU A 157 8.79 15.26 -0.20
N GLY A 158 8.05 15.46 -1.29
CA GLY A 158 8.63 15.74 -2.60
C GLY A 158 7.95 14.98 -3.72
N ILE A 159 8.45 15.20 -4.94
CA ILE A 159 7.94 14.57 -6.16
C ILE A 159 8.94 13.51 -6.61
N ALA A 160 8.54 12.25 -6.58
CA ALA A 160 9.36 11.22 -7.21
C ALA A 160 9.42 11.48 -8.72
N THR A 161 10.60 11.40 -9.32
CA THR A 161 10.82 11.54 -10.76
C THR A 161 11.30 10.24 -11.39
N GLU A 162 11.93 9.36 -10.60
CA GLU A 162 12.28 7.99 -10.99
C GLU A 162 12.13 7.05 -9.78
N LEU A 163 11.71 5.81 -10.03
CA LEU A 163 11.52 4.78 -9.02
C LEU A 163 12.15 3.47 -9.50
N SER A 164 13.14 2.97 -8.76
CA SER A 164 13.75 1.65 -8.99
C SER A 164 13.12 0.63 -8.05
N ILE A 165 12.51 -0.40 -8.63
CA ILE A 165 11.65 -1.35 -7.94
C ILE A 165 12.18 -2.76 -8.18
N LYS A 166 12.35 -3.52 -7.10
CA LYS A 166 12.57 -4.96 -7.15
C LYS A 166 11.28 -5.66 -7.58
N VAL A 167 11.38 -6.50 -8.60
CA VAL A 167 10.28 -7.35 -9.07
C VAL A 167 10.55 -8.80 -8.70
N MET A 168 9.57 -9.67 -8.87
CA MET A 168 9.71 -11.08 -8.51
C MET A 168 9.22 -11.97 -9.65
N PRO A 169 9.80 -13.17 -9.83
CA PRO A 169 9.24 -14.17 -10.72
C PRO A 169 7.81 -14.52 -10.33
N LEU A 170 6.96 -14.78 -11.33
CA LEU A 170 5.66 -15.40 -11.13
C LEU A 170 5.84 -16.78 -10.50
N ALA A 171 5.04 -17.07 -9.48
CA ALA A 171 5.03 -18.41 -8.89
C ALA A 171 4.53 -19.44 -9.91
N PRO A 172 5.16 -20.64 -9.98
CA PRO A 172 4.80 -21.66 -10.96
C PRO A 172 3.48 -22.37 -10.65
N ALA A 173 2.97 -22.28 -9.42
CA ALA A 173 1.68 -22.83 -9.04
C ALA A 173 0.96 -21.93 -8.02
N GLU A 174 -0.37 -21.94 -8.13
CA GLU A 174 -1.30 -21.29 -7.21
C GLU A 174 -2.54 -22.16 -7.03
N ALA A 175 -3.08 -22.19 -5.82
CA ALA A 175 -4.36 -22.82 -5.51
C ALA A 175 -5.06 -22.06 -4.38
N THR A 176 -6.38 -22.18 -4.26
CA THR A 176 -7.13 -21.53 -3.18
C THR A 176 -8.02 -22.54 -2.47
N LEU A 177 -7.95 -22.57 -1.14
CA LEU A 177 -8.76 -23.42 -0.27
C LEU A 177 -9.73 -22.56 0.54
N GLN A 178 -10.93 -23.06 0.76
CA GLN A 178 -11.93 -22.47 1.64
C GLN A 178 -12.25 -23.40 2.82
N PHE A 179 -12.42 -22.82 4.00
CA PHE A 179 -12.72 -23.52 5.23
C PHE A 179 -13.88 -22.85 5.95
N ASP A 180 -14.82 -23.64 6.47
CA ASP A 180 -15.84 -23.15 7.39
C ASP A 180 -15.29 -23.16 8.82
N MET A 181 -15.24 -21.99 9.45
CA MET A 181 -14.70 -21.80 10.79
C MET A 181 -15.16 -20.46 11.36
N ASP A 182 -15.35 -20.37 12.67
CA ASP A 182 -15.60 -19.09 13.30
C ASP A 182 -14.36 -18.18 13.27
N VAL A 183 -14.54 -16.90 13.61
CA VAL A 183 -13.48 -15.89 13.55
C VAL A 183 -12.27 -16.23 14.42
N ASN A 184 -12.46 -16.78 15.61
CA ASN A 184 -11.37 -17.09 16.53
C ASN A 184 -10.64 -18.37 16.11
N GLN A 185 -11.37 -19.36 15.58
CA GLN A 185 -10.79 -20.52 14.91
C GLN A 185 -9.96 -20.10 13.70
N ALA A 186 -10.45 -19.17 12.87
CA ALA A 186 -9.71 -18.64 11.73
C ALA A 186 -8.43 -17.92 12.11
N ILE A 187 -8.48 -17.11 13.17
CA ILE A 187 -7.30 -16.46 13.75
C ILE A 187 -6.30 -17.53 14.21
N ALA A 188 -6.72 -18.47 15.07
CA ALA A 188 -5.82 -19.50 15.61
C ALA A 188 -5.21 -20.38 14.52
N GLN A 189 -6.03 -20.81 13.55
CA GLN A 189 -5.59 -21.68 12.47
C GLN A 189 -4.64 -20.96 11.51
N SER A 190 -4.92 -19.70 11.17
CA SER A 190 -4.02 -18.89 10.34
C SER A 190 -2.65 -18.75 11.00
N ASN A 191 -2.60 -18.42 12.30
CA ASN A 191 -1.34 -18.32 13.04
C ASN A 191 -0.58 -19.67 13.09
N ASN A 192 -1.28 -20.79 13.30
CA ASN A 192 -0.68 -22.13 13.27
C ASN A 192 -0.16 -22.54 11.89
N TRP A 193 -0.80 -22.11 10.80
CA TRP A 193 -0.28 -22.38 9.47
C TRP A 193 0.90 -21.48 9.10
N LEU A 194 0.86 -20.20 9.49
CA LEU A 194 1.92 -19.24 9.23
C LEU A 194 3.21 -19.53 10.01
N SER A 195 3.14 -20.35 11.07
CA SER A 195 4.31 -20.86 11.78
C SER A 195 4.95 -22.10 11.11
N LYS A 196 4.36 -22.60 10.02
CA LYS A 196 4.82 -23.77 9.26
C LYS A 196 5.36 -23.34 7.90
N PRO A 197 6.20 -24.16 7.24
CA PRO A 197 6.71 -23.89 5.89
C PRO A 197 5.65 -24.15 4.81
N LEU A 198 4.44 -23.61 4.98
CA LEU A 198 3.36 -23.70 4.01
C LEU A 198 3.45 -22.54 3.01
N PRO A 199 3.12 -22.76 1.73
CA PRO A 199 3.19 -21.73 0.69
C PRO A 199 1.99 -20.76 0.78
N ILE A 200 1.58 -20.34 1.98
CA ILE A 200 0.46 -19.41 2.14
C ILE A 200 0.90 -18.02 1.70
N SER A 201 0.24 -17.52 0.67
CA SER A 201 0.47 -16.17 0.16
C SER A 201 -0.53 -15.16 0.70
N ALA A 202 -1.80 -15.53 0.85
CA ALA A 202 -2.87 -14.64 1.29
C ALA A 202 -3.95 -15.39 2.10
N THR A 203 -4.67 -14.64 2.93
CA THR A 203 -5.81 -15.11 3.71
C THR A 203 -6.90 -14.05 3.67
N PHE A 204 -8.17 -14.46 3.57
CA PHE A 204 -9.33 -13.58 3.66
C PHE A 204 -10.42 -14.28 4.47
N PHE A 205 -10.79 -13.72 5.62
CA PHE A 205 -11.90 -14.22 6.44
C PHE A 205 -13.11 -13.31 6.33
N GLU A 206 -14.28 -13.90 6.09
CA GLU A 206 -15.57 -13.22 6.05
C GLU A 206 -16.68 -14.22 6.42
N ASN A 207 -17.63 -13.81 7.27
CA ASN A 207 -18.87 -14.54 7.53
C ASN A 207 -18.71 -16.05 7.80
N GLY A 208 -17.75 -16.43 8.66
CA GLY A 208 -17.54 -17.83 9.05
C GLY A 208 -16.77 -18.67 8.01
N LYS A 209 -16.17 -18.02 7.00
CA LYS A 209 -15.36 -18.66 5.97
C LYS A 209 -13.97 -18.05 5.92
N LEU A 210 -12.94 -18.89 6.03
CA LEU A 210 -11.56 -18.52 5.78
C LEU A 210 -11.14 -19.02 4.39
N THR A 211 -10.78 -18.10 3.51
CA THR A 211 -10.23 -18.37 2.19
C THR A 211 -8.71 -18.17 2.20
N VAL A 212 -7.95 -19.15 1.75
CA VAL A 212 -6.48 -19.17 1.82
C VAL A 212 -5.89 -19.42 0.44
N ARG A 213 -5.00 -18.51 -0.01
CA ARG A 213 -4.27 -18.66 -1.26
C ARG A 213 -2.91 -19.29 -1.01
N LEU A 214 -2.68 -20.44 -1.64
CA LEU A 214 -1.40 -21.12 -1.70
C LEU A 214 -0.67 -20.72 -2.98
N ARG A 215 0.59 -20.32 -2.89
CA ARG A 215 1.35 -19.85 -4.04
C ARG A 215 2.84 -20.14 -3.87
N GLY A 216 3.45 -20.81 -4.86
CA GLY A 216 4.86 -21.19 -4.79
C GLY A 216 5.22 -22.33 -5.72
N ALA A 217 6.23 -23.13 -5.36
CA ALA A 217 6.63 -24.32 -6.10
C ALA A 217 5.47 -25.33 -6.21
N SER A 218 5.30 -25.94 -7.38
CA SER A 218 4.18 -26.88 -7.63
C SER A 218 4.12 -28.01 -6.61
N ALA A 219 5.26 -28.60 -6.23
CA ALA A 219 5.30 -29.65 -5.22
C ALA A 219 4.84 -29.16 -3.83
N ALA A 220 5.19 -27.93 -3.44
CA ALA A 220 4.79 -27.37 -2.15
C ALA A 220 3.28 -27.07 -2.13
N VAL A 221 2.73 -26.52 -3.21
CA VAL A 221 1.28 -26.27 -3.33
C VAL A 221 0.50 -27.59 -3.29
N GLN A 222 0.94 -28.60 -4.05
CA GLN A 222 0.30 -29.92 -4.07
C GLN A 222 0.38 -30.63 -2.70
N ALA A 223 1.49 -30.51 -1.98
CA ALA A 223 1.61 -31.04 -0.62
C ALA A 223 0.66 -30.32 0.35
N ALA A 224 0.54 -28.99 0.25
CA ALA A 224 -0.36 -28.22 1.08
C ALA A 224 -1.85 -28.56 0.83
N LEU A 225 -2.26 -28.71 -0.44
CA LEU A 225 -3.62 -29.14 -0.81
C LEU A 225 -4.01 -30.48 -0.17
N LYS A 226 -3.09 -31.45 -0.14
CA LYS A 226 -3.34 -32.77 0.46
C LYS A 226 -3.46 -32.73 1.98
N ASN A 227 -2.73 -31.82 2.63
CA ASN A 227 -2.53 -31.86 4.09
C ASN A 227 -3.35 -30.81 4.86
N MET A 228 -3.76 -29.71 4.22
CA MET A 228 -4.49 -28.64 4.90
C MET A 228 -5.99 -28.93 5.01
N GLY A 229 -6.54 -29.76 4.12
CA GLY A 229 -7.99 -29.97 3.99
C GLY A 229 -8.69 -28.79 3.32
N GLY A 230 -9.98 -28.60 3.61
CA GLY A 230 -10.81 -27.54 3.02
C GLY A 230 -11.29 -27.87 1.61
N GLN A 231 -12.12 -26.99 1.07
CA GLN A 231 -12.66 -27.11 -0.28
C GLN A 231 -11.81 -26.28 -1.25
N GLU A 232 -11.24 -26.93 -2.27
CA GLU A 232 -10.54 -26.23 -3.34
C GLU A 232 -11.51 -25.41 -4.19
N MET A 233 -11.19 -24.15 -4.41
CA MET A 233 -11.90 -23.26 -5.32
C MET A 233 -11.42 -23.46 -6.74
N GLN A 234 -12.34 -23.45 -7.71
CA GLN A 234 -11.95 -23.45 -9.12
C GLN A 234 -11.10 -22.23 -9.46
N ALA A 235 -10.03 -22.45 -10.23
CA ALA A 235 -8.99 -21.45 -10.49
C ALA A 235 -9.53 -20.10 -11.00
N GLN A 236 -10.50 -20.12 -11.92
CA GLN A 236 -11.09 -18.88 -12.45
C GLN A 236 -11.86 -18.09 -11.37
N HIS A 237 -12.64 -18.78 -10.53
CA HIS A 237 -13.35 -18.15 -9.41
C HIS A 237 -12.37 -17.62 -8.35
N ALA A 238 -11.32 -18.38 -8.04
CA ALA A 238 -10.26 -17.95 -7.13
C ALA A 238 -9.54 -16.69 -7.64
N GLN A 239 -9.18 -16.64 -8.93
CA GLN A 239 -8.54 -15.47 -9.54
C GLN A 239 -9.43 -14.23 -9.47
N ALA A 240 -10.73 -14.38 -9.79
CA ALA A 240 -11.70 -13.30 -9.70
C ALA A 240 -11.89 -12.81 -8.26
N PHE A 241 -11.94 -13.74 -7.30
CA PHE A 241 -12.03 -13.45 -5.87
C PHE A 241 -10.81 -12.65 -5.38
N TRP A 242 -9.58 -13.11 -5.61
CA TRP A 242 -8.39 -12.40 -5.13
C TRP A 242 -8.17 -11.06 -5.84
N THR A 243 -8.59 -10.95 -7.11
CA THR A 243 -8.62 -9.67 -7.83
C THR A 243 -9.61 -8.71 -7.16
N SER A 244 -10.81 -9.17 -6.80
CA SER A 244 -11.82 -8.33 -6.16
C SER A 244 -11.42 -7.91 -4.74
N VAL A 245 -10.74 -8.77 -3.97
CA VAL A 245 -10.18 -8.41 -2.66
C VAL A 245 -9.08 -7.36 -2.83
N ARG A 246 -8.08 -7.62 -3.69
CA ARG A 246 -6.96 -6.68 -3.94
C ARG A 246 -7.45 -5.31 -4.38
N ASP A 247 -8.37 -5.27 -5.35
CA ASP A 247 -8.84 -4.02 -5.97
C ASP A 247 -10.07 -3.43 -5.26
N GLN A 248 -10.42 -3.96 -4.08
CA GLN A 248 -11.54 -3.51 -3.24
C GLN A 248 -12.89 -3.49 -3.97
N GLN A 249 -13.12 -4.47 -4.83
CA GLN A 249 -14.37 -4.72 -5.55
C GLN A 249 -15.19 -5.86 -4.93
N HIS A 250 -14.66 -6.54 -3.90
CA HIS A 250 -15.43 -7.49 -3.09
C HIS A 250 -16.65 -6.79 -2.46
N GLU A 251 -17.75 -7.52 -2.25
CA GLU A 251 -19.04 -6.97 -1.80
C GLU A 251 -18.91 -6.10 -0.55
N PHE A 252 -18.18 -6.59 0.47
CA PHE A 252 -17.88 -5.85 1.70
C PHE A 252 -17.31 -4.43 1.46
N PHE A 253 -16.46 -4.25 0.45
CA PHE A 253 -15.84 -2.96 0.17
C PHE A 253 -16.76 -1.99 -0.58
N LYS A 254 -17.79 -2.50 -1.28
CA LYS A 254 -18.74 -1.70 -2.07
C LYS A 254 -19.84 -1.05 -1.23
N ALA A 255 -20.05 -1.52 0.00
CA ALA A 255 -21.03 -0.92 0.89
C ALA A 255 -20.73 0.57 1.16
N GLU A 256 -21.79 1.36 1.33
CA GLU A 256 -21.66 2.78 1.68
C GLU A 256 -21.19 2.97 3.12
N GLY A 257 -20.79 4.20 3.46
CA GLY A 257 -20.32 4.54 4.80
C GLY A 257 -18.81 4.47 4.97
N ASP A 258 -18.37 4.76 6.20
CA ASP A 258 -16.97 4.76 6.58
C ASP A 258 -16.38 3.35 6.54
N LEU A 259 -15.17 3.24 5.97
CA LEU A 259 -14.38 2.02 5.98
C LEU A 259 -13.12 2.26 6.81
N TRP A 260 -12.97 1.47 7.86
CA TRP A 260 -11.83 1.52 8.76
C TRP A 260 -10.84 0.40 8.43
N ARG A 261 -9.56 0.74 8.48
CA ARG A 261 -8.43 -0.17 8.32
C ARG A 261 -7.72 -0.31 9.66
N LEU A 262 -7.88 -1.46 10.30
CA LEU A 262 -7.27 -1.78 11.59
C LEU A 262 -6.06 -2.68 11.36
N ALA A 263 -4.90 -2.28 11.86
CA ALA A 263 -3.71 -3.12 11.92
C ALA A 263 -3.46 -3.50 13.38
N VAL A 264 -3.55 -4.79 13.69
CA VAL A 264 -3.45 -5.37 15.03
C VAL A 264 -2.49 -6.56 15.03
N PRO A 265 -2.00 -7.03 16.19
CA PRO A 265 -1.26 -8.29 16.24
C PRO A 265 -2.09 -9.44 15.63
N PRO A 266 -1.50 -10.30 14.76
CA PRO A 266 -2.23 -11.41 14.13
C PRO A 266 -2.86 -12.39 15.11
N THR A 267 -2.37 -12.47 16.35
CA THR A 267 -2.89 -13.32 17.42
C THR A 267 -4.01 -12.70 18.23
N THR A 268 -4.39 -11.44 17.94
CA THR A 268 -5.52 -10.80 18.61
C THR A 268 -6.80 -11.57 18.29
N VAL A 269 -7.57 -11.97 19.30
CA VAL A 269 -8.89 -12.60 19.12
C VAL A 269 -9.89 -11.62 18.49
N ASP A 270 -11.14 -12.03 18.30
CA ASP A 270 -12.18 -11.11 17.89
C ASP A 270 -12.26 -9.89 18.83
N LEU A 271 -12.36 -8.70 18.25
CA LEU A 271 -12.45 -7.45 19.01
C LEU A 271 -13.87 -7.22 19.53
N ALA A 272 -14.85 -8.02 19.10
CA ALA A 272 -16.26 -7.94 19.49
C ALA A 272 -16.82 -6.52 19.33
N MET A 273 -16.44 -5.83 18.25
CA MET A 273 -16.93 -4.50 17.93
C MET A 273 -18.28 -4.60 17.23
N HIS A 274 -19.19 -3.66 17.53
CA HIS A 274 -20.48 -3.55 16.86
C HIS A 274 -20.30 -3.08 15.41
N GLY A 275 -20.39 -4.02 14.47
CA GLY A 275 -20.22 -3.78 13.05
C GLY A 275 -19.82 -5.03 12.30
N GLN A 276 -19.49 -4.85 11.03
CA GLN A 276 -19.04 -5.93 10.15
C GLN A 276 -17.53 -5.85 9.94
N SER A 277 -16.87 -7.00 9.88
CA SER A 277 -15.43 -7.06 9.60
C SER A 277 -15.05 -8.20 8.68
N VAL A 278 -14.04 -7.93 7.84
CA VAL A 278 -13.31 -8.96 7.08
C VAL A 278 -11.83 -8.88 7.43
N HIS A 279 -11.16 -10.02 7.49
CA HIS A 279 -9.78 -10.09 7.97
C HIS A 279 -8.84 -10.55 6.87
N GLU A 280 -7.71 -9.87 6.75
CA GLU A 280 -6.62 -10.20 5.85
C GLU A 280 -5.32 -10.40 6.63
N TRP A 281 -4.29 -10.91 5.94
CA TRP A 281 -2.93 -11.00 6.48
C TRP A 281 -2.85 -11.76 7.82
N GLY A 282 -3.42 -12.96 7.86
CA GLY A 282 -3.46 -13.80 9.06
C GLY A 282 -4.24 -13.15 10.21
N SER A 283 -5.25 -12.35 9.87
CA SER A 283 -6.03 -11.53 10.80
C SER A 283 -5.32 -10.36 11.48
N GLY A 284 -4.08 -10.05 11.05
CA GLY A 284 -3.37 -8.84 11.45
C GLY A 284 -3.91 -7.56 10.77
N LEU A 285 -4.61 -7.69 9.65
CA LEU A 285 -5.36 -6.61 9.02
C LEU A 285 -6.85 -6.90 9.16
N ARG A 286 -7.63 -5.93 9.64
CA ARG A 286 -9.09 -6.01 9.68
C ARG A 286 -9.66 -4.78 9.00
N TRP A 287 -10.49 -5.03 8.00
CA TRP A 287 -11.37 -4.00 7.46
C TRP A 287 -12.65 -4.02 8.27
N PHE A 288 -13.09 -2.85 8.71
CA PHE A 288 -14.20 -2.72 9.62
C PHE A 288 -15.17 -1.63 9.18
N ARG A 289 -16.46 -1.95 9.20
CA ARG A 289 -17.57 -1.02 9.03
C ARG A 289 -18.35 -1.01 10.32
N ALA A 290 -18.46 0.16 10.92
CA ALA A 290 -19.04 0.32 12.23
C ALA A 290 -20.56 0.45 12.14
N ASP A 291 -21.28 -0.11 13.11
CA ASP A 291 -22.71 0.16 13.27
C ASP A 291 -22.95 1.62 13.70
N THR A 292 -24.17 2.10 13.48
CA THR A 292 -24.58 3.43 13.92
C THR A 292 -24.32 3.63 15.42
N GLY A 293 -23.65 4.73 15.76
CA GLY A 293 -23.34 5.12 17.15
C GLY A 293 -21.95 4.71 17.63
N VAL A 294 -21.21 3.89 16.88
CA VAL A 294 -19.79 3.62 17.16
C VAL A 294 -18.94 4.78 16.65
N THR A 295 -18.17 5.42 17.54
CA THR A 295 -17.36 6.59 17.19
C THR A 295 -15.94 6.25 16.73
N ALA A 296 -15.30 7.17 16.01
CA ALA A 296 -13.90 7.08 15.62
C ALA A 296 -12.96 6.85 16.82
N GLU A 297 -13.22 7.52 17.95
CA GLU A 297 -12.46 7.38 19.19
C GLU A 297 -12.58 5.97 19.76
N GLN A 298 -13.78 5.37 19.76
CA GLN A 298 -14.01 4.02 20.24
C GLN A 298 -13.27 2.97 19.39
N ILE A 299 -13.29 3.13 18.06
CA ILE A 299 -12.57 2.24 17.13
C ILE A 299 -11.06 2.32 17.38
N ARG A 300 -10.51 3.54 17.47
CA ARG A 300 -9.08 3.76 17.74
C ARG A 300 -8.67 3.25 19.11
N ALA A 301 -9.47 3.50 20.15
CA ALA A 301 -9.21 3.02 21.50
C ALA A 301 -9.19 1.48 21.55
N THR A 302 -10.11 0.83 20.83
CA THR A 302 -10.17 -0.62 20.74
C THR A 302 -8.95 -1.21 20.04
N ALA A 303 -8.54 -0.66 18.90
CA ALA A 303 -7.31 -1.08 18.22
C ALA A 303 -6.06 -0.82 19.09
N LYS A 304 -5.97 0.35 19.74
CA LYS A 304 -4.84 0.71 20.60
C LYS A 304 -4.70 -0.21 21.83
N ARG A 305 -5.82 -0.61 22.43
CA ARG A 305 -5.86 -1.50 23.61
C ARG A 305 -5.20 -2.85 23.36
N VAL A 306 -5.19 -3.32 22.11
CA VAL A 306 -4.54 -4.58 21.70
C VAL A 306 -3.16 -4.35 21.05
N GLY A 307 -2.60 -3.14 21.16
CA GLY A 307 -1.30 -2.80 20.56
C GLY A 307 -1.34 -2.49 19.05
N GLY A 308 -2.53 -2.26 18.49
CA GLY A 308 -2.73 -1.90 17.10
C GLY A 308 -3.04 -0.42 16.87
N HIS A 309 -3.43 -0.09 15.64
CA HIS A 309 -3.90 1.24 15.24
C HIS A 309 -5.03 1.14 14.21
N ALA A 310 -5.82 2.20 14.10
CA ALA A 310 -6.93 2.30 13.15
C ALA A 310 -6.81 3.54 12.26
N THR A 311 -7.00 3.36 10.96
CA THR A 311 -7.04 4.44 9.96
C THR A 311 -8.43 4.48 9.34
N LEU A 312 -9.03 5.67 9.23
CA LEU A 312 -10.21 5.87 8.41
C LEU A 312 -9.74 5.88 6.96
N TYR A 313 -9.98 4.77 6.27
CA TYR A 313 -9.43 4.51 4.95
C TYR A 313 -10.30 5.10 3.84
N HIS A 314 -11.61 4.99 3.99
CA HIS A 314 -12.60 5.69 3.19
C HIS A 314 -13.59 6.38 4.14
N ALA A 315 -13.88 7.65 3.88
CA ALA A 315 -14.83 8.44 4.67
C ALA A 315 -16.06 8.74 3.82
N ALA A 316 -17.25 8.52 4.36
CA ALA A 316 -18.50 8.94 3.73
C ALA A 316 -18.63 10.46 3.68
N ASN A 317 -18.10 11.15 4.70
CA ASN A 317 -17.99 12.60 4.73
C ASN A 317 -16.53 13.01 4.57
N GLU A 318 -16.22 13.78 3.51
CA GLU A 318 -14.85 14.26 3.25
C GLU A 318 -14.25 15.07 4.39
N ALA A 319 -15.06 15.79 5.17
CA ALA A 319 -14.58 16.57 6.32
C ALA A 319 -13.94 15.67 7.39
N ALA A 320 -14.40 14.42 7.55
CA ALA A 320 -13.84 13.48 8.52
C ALA A 320 -12.41 13.05 8.17
N ARG A 321 -11.98 13.22 6.90
CA ARG A 321 -10.65 12.86 6.44
C ARG A 321 -9.53 13.67 7.09
N VAL A 322 -9.82 14.84 7.66
CA VAL A 322 -8.83 15.59 8.46
C VAL A 322 -8.29 14.78 9.64
N GLN A 323 -9.08 13.80 10.10
CA GLN A 323 -8.69 12.84 11.12
C GLN A 323 -8.49 11.45 10.52
N ALA A 324 -8.12 11.29 9.25
CA ALA A 324 -8.00 9.97 8.62
C ALA A 324 -7.03 9.04 9.38
N PHE A 325 -5.87 9.57 9.76
CA PHE A 325 -4.84 8.84 10.49
C PHE A 325 -4.93 9.02 11.99
N GLN A 326 -4.53 7.98 12.72
CA GLN A 326 -4.28 8.09 14.14
C GLN A 326 -3.07 9.00 14.37
N GLN A 327 -3.22 9.97 15.28
CA GLN A 327 -2.12 10.89 15.57
C GLN A 327 -0.93 10.14 16.17
N PRO A 328 0.29 10.38 15.66
CA PRO A 328 1.50 9.80 16.23
C PRO A 328 1.72 10.34 17.65
N ASP A 329 2.50 9.61 18.44
CA ASP A 329 3.00 10.15 19.70
C ASP A 329 3.96 11.35 19.47
N ALA A 330 4.28 12.05 20.55
CA ALA A 330 5.11 13.27 20.48
C ALA A 330 6.52 13.03 19.91
N VAL A 331 7.09 11.84 20.11
CA VAL A 331 8.44 11.50 19.63
C VAL A 331 8.39 11.29 18.11
N MET A 332 7.46 10.46 17.65
CA MET A 332 7.26 10.22 16.23
C MET A 332 6.87 11.49 15.47
N LEU A 333 6.03 12.33 16.07
CA LEU A 333 5.66 13.62 15.50
C LEU A 333 6.88 14.53 15.30
N LYS A 334 7.77 14.61 16.30
CA LYS A 334 9.01 15.40 16.20
C LYS A 334 9.93 14.90 15.10
N LEU A 335 10.03 13.57 14.93
CA LEU A 335 10.82 12.96 13.86
C LEU A 335 10.23 13.26 12.48
N GLN A 336 8.92 13.12 12.31
CA GLN A 336 8.25 13.39 11.04
C GLN A 336 8.38 14.87 10.63
N ARG A 337 8.23 15.81 11.59
CA ARG A 337 8.45 17.25 11.34
C ARG A 337 9.87 17.54 10.88
N ARG A 338 10.87 17.03 11.58
CA ARG A 338 12.28 17.21 11.20
C ARG A 338 12.58 16.65 9.82
N LEU A 339 12.07 15.46 9.51
CA LEU A 339 12.22 14.86 8.19
C LEU A 339 11.64 15.80 7.12
N LYS A 340 10.42 16.28 7.34
CA LYS A 340 9.76 17.21 6.44
C LYS A 340 10.52 18.52 6.27
N GLU A 341 11.00 19.13 7.34
CA GLU A 341 11.82 20.35 7.29
C GLU A 341 13.10 20.17 6.45
N GLN A 342 13.66 18.96 6.39
CA GLN A 342 14.83 18.69 5.53
C GLN A 342 14.46 18.64 4.05
N PHE A 343 13.36 17.97 3.70
CA PHE A 343 12.91 17.81 2.32
C PHE A 343 12.16 19.02 1.77
N ASP A 344 11.43 19.73 2.62
CA ASP A 344 10.48 20.76 2.23
C ASP A 344 10.41 21.88 3.29
N PRO A 345 11.50 22.66 3.46
CA PRO A 345 11.54 23.71 4.48
C PRO A 345 10.56 24.86 4.22
N ALA A 346 10.13 25.05 2.97
CA ALA A 346 9.16 26.07 2.59
C ALA A 346 7.70 25.56 2.64
N GLY A 347 7.48 24.28 2.90
CA GLY A 347 6.14 23.70 3.00
C GLY A 347 5.38 23.59 1.68
N VAL A 348 6.10 23.51 0.55
CA VAL A 348 5.53 23.36 -0.80
C VAL A 348 4.66 22.11 -0.90
N PHE A 349 5.05 21.02 -0.24
CA PHE A 349 4.34 19.74 -0.23
C PHE A 349 3.53 19.53 1.06
N SER A 350 3.22 20.60 1.80
CA SER A 350 2.35 20.59 3.00
C SER A 350 0.87 20.49 2.70
N ILE A 351 0.51 19.45 1.96
CA ILE A 351 -0.85 19.18 1.47
C ILE A 351 -1.71 18.37 2.46
N ASN A 352 -1.28 18.21 3.72
CA ASN A 352 -2.02 17.59 4.82
C ASN A 352 -2.58 16.17 4.55
N ARG A 353 -1.93 15.40 3.66
CA ARG A 353 -2.40 14.04 3.31
C ARG A 353 -2.19 13.02 4.42
N LEU A 354 -1.11 13.07 5.21
CA LEU A 354 -0.78 12.07 6.25
C LEU A 354 -1.22 12.46 7.66
N SER A 355 -1.24 13.75 7.99
CA SER A 355 -1.77 14.31 9.24
C SER A 355 -1.82 15.82 9.09
N PRO A 356 -2.78 16.53 9.70
CA PRO A 356 -2.81 18.01 9.73
C PRO A 356 -1.61 18.64 10.44
N ILE A 357 -0.72 17.83 11.02
CA ILE A 357 0.51 18.27 11.69
C ILE A 357 1.74 18.15 10.77
N LEU A 358 1.53 17.77 9.51
CA LEU A 358 2.57 17.65 8.49
C LEU A 358 2.37 18.64 7.36
#